data_AF-A0A9W6UCV1-F1
#
_entry.id   AF-A0A9W6UCV1-F1
#
_cell.length_a   1.000
_cell.length_b   1.000
_cell.length_c   1.000
_cell.angle_alpha   90.00
_cell.angle_beta   90.00
_cell.angle_gamma   90.00
#
_symmetry.space_group_name_H-M   'P 1'
#
loop_
_entity.id
_entity.type
_entity.pdbx_description
1 polymer ?
#
loop_
_entity_poly.entity_id
_entity_poly.type
_entity_poly.pdbx_seq_one_letter_code
_entity_poly.pdbx_strand_id
1 'polypeptide(L)'
;MAKKSKAKSKTPAPKTLDGGPDQEPPATDEQPADKEQRRQKIDQLLEARPDAEALEQRNVLPTASPNVAPTLQGVQKQLQRKMSADELAHRLEARPDVQELRDLAIVHGGDGVAPSLQATQEKLQRQLNSDKVHQHLTKRPSIEELRTTGVLDASAELAPSLTATAKKLERNLVQNQVSHLLESRPEKDELVSHNILEGRRGTCADVEE
;
A
#
# COMPACT_ATOMS: atom_id res chain seq x y z
N MET A 1 16.37 -46.52 25.26
CA MET A 1 17.40 -47.31 24.56
C MET A 1 17.39 -46.92 23.08
N ALA A 2 18.45 -46.29 22.57
CA ALA A 2 18.82 -46.24 21.15
C ALA A 2 20.26 -45.73 21.07
N LYS A 3 21.17 -46.58 20.63
CA LYS A 3 22.62 -46.34 20.66
C LYS A 3 23.05 -45.46 19.47
N LYS A 4 24.01 -44.58 19.74
CA LYS A 4 24.55 -43.53 18.89
C LYS A 4 25.85 -44.03 18.24
N SER A 5 25.98 -43.96 16.92
CA SER A 5 27.27 -44.20 16.23
C SER A 5 27.75 -42.90 15.57
N LYS A 6 28.74 -42.27 16.21
CA LYS A 6 29.44 -41.09 15.72
C LYS A 6 30.81 -41.56 15.23
N ALA A 7 31.03 -41.58 13.93
CA ALA A 7 32.33 -41.89 13.34
C ALA A 7 33.26 -40.67 13.48
N LYS A 8 34.33 -40.85 14.27
CA LYS A 8 35.48 -39.95 14.37
C LYS A 8 36.46 -40.35 13.26
N SER A 9 36.64 -39.50 12.25
CA SER A 9 37.77 -39.64 11.34
C SER A 9 39.03 -39.07 12.02
N LYS A 10 40.06 -39.91 12.05
CA LYS A 10 41.34 -39.72 12.71
C LYS A 10 42.28 -39.02 11.73
N THR A 11 42.69 -37.80 12.05
CA THR A 11 43.76 -37.08 11.34
C THR A 11 45.13 -37.63 11.77
N PRO A 12 46.04 -37.96 10.86
CA PRO A 12 47.46 -38.04 11.16
C PRO A 12 48.20 -36.77 10.73
N ALA A 13 49.17 -36.39 11.57
CA ALA A 13 50.06 -35.23 11.49
C ALA A 13 50.96 -35.20 10.22
N PRO A 14 51.53 -34.03 9.88
CA PRO A 14 52.26 -33.81 8.63
C PRO A 14 53.66 -34.44 8.67
N LYS A 15 54.02 -35.17 7.61
CA LYS A 15 55.40 -35.55 7.35
C LYS A 15 56.10 -34.39 6.64
N THR A 16 57.03 -33.77 7.35
CA THR A 16 58.14 -33.02 6.75
C THR A 16 58.97 -33.98 5.90
N LEU A 17 59.07 -33.71 4.61
CA LEU A 17 60.15 -34.22 3.76
C LEU A 17 60.70 -33.02 2.98
N ASP A 18 61.78 -32.51 3.55
CA ASP A 18 62.85 -31.80 2.85
C ASP A 18 63.36 -32.66 1.67
N GLY A 19 63.85 -31.98 0.63
CA GLY A 19 64.49 -32.60 -0.53
C GLY A 19 63.76 -32.38 -1.85
N GLY A 20 64.13 -31.31 -2.55
CA GLY A 20 63.93 -31.24 -4.00
C GLY A 20 64.58 -32.43 -4.70
N PRO A 21 63.99 -32.88 -5.81
CA PRO A 21 64.72 -32.72 -7.05
C PRO A 21 63.81 -32.15 -8.15
N ASP A 22 64.37 -31.29 -8.99
CA ASP A 22 63.86 -31.05 -10.33
C ASP A 22 63.63 -32.41 -11.02
N GLN A 23 62.37 -32.85 -11.09
CA GLN A 23 61.95 -33.96 -11.94
C GLN A 23 60.93 -33.43 -12.94
N GLU A 24 61.41 -33.18 -14.15
CA GLU A 24 60.60 -33.29 -15.35
C GLU A 24 59.90 -34.66 -15.36
N PRO A 25 58.61 -34.72 -15.71
CA PRO A 25 57.89 -35.99 -15.74
C PRO A 25 58.50 -36.93 -16.80
N PRO A 26 58.54 -38.25 -16.51
CA PRO A 26 59.15 -39.23 -17.40
C PRO A 26 58.41 -39.29 -18.75
N ALA A 27 59.18 -39.23 -19.83
CA ALA A 27 58.72 -39.44 -21.19
C ALA A 27 58.16 -40.86 -21.35
N THR A 28 56.86 -41.03 -21.09
CA THR A 28 56.10 -42.14 -21.67
C THR A 28 56.07 -41.94 -23.18
N ASP A 29 56.64 -42.92 -23.89
CA ASP A 29 56.63 -43.06 -25.34
C ASP A 29 55.17 -43.19 -25.82
N GLU A 30 54.51 -42.04 -25.99
CA GLU A 30 53.18 -41.97 -26.57
C GLU A 30 53.31 -42.16 -28.07
N GLN A 31 52.69 -43.22 -28.58
CA GLN A 31 52.62 -43.50 -30.02
C GLN A 31 52.13 -42.24 -30.77
N PRO A 32 52.73 -41.88 -31.92
CA PRO A 32 52.40 -40.64 -32.63
C PRO A 32 50.91 -40.52 -32.98
N ALA A 33 50.22 -41.66 -33.15
CA ALA A 33 48.79 -41.74 -33.38
C ALA A 33 47.93 -41.20 -32.22
N ASP A 34 48.33 -41.45 -30.96
CA ASP A 34 47.59 -40.96 -29.78
C ASP A 34 47.73 -39.44 -29.63
N LYS A 35 48.90 -38.90 -30.00
CA LYS A 35 49.17 -37.46 -30.05
C LYS A 35 48.32 -36.80 -31.13
N GLU A 36 48.18 -37.40 -32.30
CA GLU A 36 47.32 -36.89 -33.38
C GLU A 36 45.83 -36.92 -33.01
N GLN A 37 45.35 -38.00 -32.40
CA GLN A 37 43.97 -38.08 -31.91
C GLN A 37 43.69 -37.05 -30.81
N ARG A 38 44.65 -36.79 -29.90
CA ARG A 38 44.53 -35.72 -28.90
C ARG A 38 44.47 -34.34 -29.55
N ARG A 39 45.28 -34.07 -30.58
CA ARG A 39 45.24 -32.81 -31.33
C ARG A 39 43.87 -32.59 -31.98
N GLN A 40 43.35 -33.60 -32.69
CA GLN A 40 42.03 -33.53 -33.31
C GLN A 40 40.91 -33.26 -32.28
N LYS A 41 40.96 -33.89 -31.10
CA LYS A 41 40.00 -33.63 -30.01
C LYS A 41 40.12 -32.21 -29.46
N ILE A 42 41.34 -31.69 -29.29
CA ILE A 42 41.56 -30.32 -28.83
C ILE A 42 41.04 -29.33 -29.86
N ASP A 43 41.33 -29.53 -31.14
CA ASP A 43 40.86 -28.66 -32.23
C ASP A 43 39.32 -28.61 -32.27
N GLN A 44 38.64 -29.76 -32.13
CA GLN A 44 37.17 -29.82 -32.00
C GLN A 44 36.64 -29.06 -30.78
N LEU A 45 37.32 -29.13 -29.63
CA LEU A 45 36.93 -28.41 -28.41
C LEU A 45 37.18 -26.90 -28.51
N LEU A 46 38.18 -26.48 -29.30
CA LEU A 46 38.46 -25.07 -29.56
C LEU A 46 37.44 -24.47 -30.54
N GLU A 47 36.97 -25.22 -31.53
CA GLU A 47 35.86 -24.80 -32.41
C GLU A 47 34.55 -24.60 -31.65
N ALA A 48 34.28 -25.45 -30.66
CA ALA A 48 33.10 -25.35 -29.80
C ALA A 48 33.28 -24.36 -28.63
N ARG A 49 34.41 -23.64 -28.54
CA ARG A 49 34.70 -22.74 -27.42
C ARG A 49 33.78 -21.51 -27.48
N PRO A 50 33.00 -21.23 -26.43
CA PRO A 50 32.19 -20.02 -26.37
C PRO A 50 33.07 -18.78 -26.23
N ASP A 51 32.59 -17.66 -26.77
CA ASP A 51 33.24 -16.37 -26.66
C ASP A 51 33.39 -15.92 -25.19
N ALA A 52 34.41 -15.11 -24.92
CA ALA A 52 34.69 -14.61 -23.57
C ALA A 52 33.50 -13.80 -22.99
N GLU A 53 32.84 -12.98 -23.82
CA GLU A 53 31.64 -12.24 -23.43
C GLU A 53 30.47 -13.16 -23.06
N ALA A 54 30.29 -14.27 -23.79
CA ALA A 54 29.26 -15.26 -23.49
C ALA A 54 29.52 -15.95 -22.13
N LEU A 55 30.79 -16.11 -21.75
CA LEU A 55 31.17 -16.63 -20.43
C LEU A 55 30.97 -15.61 -19.30
N GLU A 56 31.11 -14.29 -19.57
CA GLU A 56 30.76 -13.24 -18.61
C GLU A 56 29.26 -13.18 -18.34
N GLN A 57 28.44 -13.20 -19.39
CA GLN A 57 26.98 -13.19 -19.26
C GLN A 57 26.48 -14.38 -18.44
N ARG A 58 27.17 -15.52 -18.54
CA ARG A 58 26.91 -16.73 -17.75
C ARG A 58 27.55 -16.69 -16.35
N ASN A 59 28.20 -15.59 -15.97
CA ASN A 59 28.92 -15.41 -14.71
C ASN A 59 30.02 -16.47 -14.45
N VAL A 60 30.56 -17.08 -15.52
CA VAL A 60 31.66 -18.05 -15.44
C VAL A 60 32.99 -17.33 -15.37
N LEU A 61 33.15 -16.28 -16.19
CA LEU A 61 34.24 -15.32 -16.08
C LEU A 61 33.71 -14.05 -15.39
N PRO A 62 34.21 -13.67 -14.19
CA PRO A 62 33.70 -12.51 -13.47
C PRO A 62 33.87 -11.19 -14.23
N THR A 63 34.94 -11.07 -15.02
CA THR A 63 35.26 -9.92 -15.88
C THR A 63 36.24 -10.37 -16.99
N ALA A 64 35.77 -10.60 -18.21
CA ALA A 64 36.57 -10.47 -19.43
C ALA A 64 36.89 -9.00 -19.78
N SER A 65 36.23 -8.02 -19.15
CA SER A 65 36.65 -6.62 -19.25
C SER A 65 38.08 -6.40 -18.71
N PRO A 66 38.99 -5.74 -19.46
CA PRO A 66 40.42 -5.62 -19.15
C PRO A 66 40.74 -4.66 -17.99
N ASN A 67 39.71 -4.17 -17.30
CA ASN A 67 39.82 -3.02 -16.40
C ASN A 67 40.27 -3.39 -14.98
N VAL A 68 40.22 -4.69 -14.61
CA VAL A 68 40.61 -5.16 -13.28
C VAL A 68 41.58 -6.34 -13.39
N ALA A 69 42.70 -6.22 -12.69
CA ALA A 69 43.70 -7.28 -12.64
C ALA A 69 43.11 -8.58 -12.03
N PRO A 70 43.47 -9.77 -12.53
CA PRO A 70 42.94 -11.06 -12.02
C PRO A 70 43.10 -11.26 -10.51
N THR A 71 44.17 -10.74 -9.93
CA THR A 71 44.45 -10.83 -8.48
C THR A 71 43.51 -9.98 -7.63
N LEU A 72 42.93 -8.90 -8.18
CA LEU A 72 42.07 -7.96 -7.47
C LEU A 72 40.57 -8.30 -7.58
N GLN A 73 40.18 -9.21 -8.48
CA GLN A 73 38.78 -9.58 -8.69
C GLN A 73 38.10 -10.06 -7.40
N GLY A 74 38.81 -10.81 -6.56
CA GLY A 74 38.28 -11.26 -5.26
C GLY A 74 37.99 -10.11 -4.29
N VAL A 75 38.91 -9.14 -4.22
CA VAL A 75 38.77 -7.94 -3.38
C VAL A 75 37.68 -7.02 -3.91
N GLN A 76 37.60 -6.84 -5.24
CA GLN A 76 36.53 -6.08 -5.90
C GLN A 76 35.16 -6.67 -5.58
N LYS A 77 34.98 -7.99 -5.72
CA LYS A 77 33.72 -8.66 -5.38
C LYS A 77 33.37 -8.52 -3.89
N GLN A 78 34.39 -8.58 -3.02
CA GLN A 78 34.19 -8.37 -1.58
C GLN A 78 33.75 -6.94 -1.28
N LEU A 79 34.38 -5.94 -1.92
CA LEU A 79 33.99 -4.54 -1.79
C LEU A 79 32.58 -4.30 -2.31
N GLN A 80 32.25 -4.80 -3.50
CA GLN A 80 30.91 -4.71 -4.08
C GLN A 80 29.86 -5.31 -3.14
N ARG A 81 30.15 -6.47 -2.54
CA ARG A 81 29.26 -7.10 -1.56
C ARG A 81 29.08 -6.24 -0.32
N LYS A 82 30.15 -5.61 0.19
CA LYS A 82 30.07 -4.71 1.35
C LYS A 82 29.24 -3.47 1.02
N MET A 83 29.53 -2.81 -0.10
CA MET A 83 28.75 -1.67 -0.58
C MET A 83 27.26 -2.02 -0.74
N SER A 84 26.93 -3.16 -1.36
CA SER A 84 25.53 -3.59 -1.47
C SER A 84 24.90 -3.91 -0.13
N ALA A 85 25.68 -4.42 0.84
CA ALA A 85 25.18 -4.72 2.17
C ALA A 85 24.89 -3.44 2.96
N ASP A 86 25.77 -2.45 2.87
CA ASP A 86 25.60 -1.14 3.50
C ASP A 86 24.40 -0.39 2.90
N GLU A 87 24.24 -0.43 1.57
CA GLU A 87 23.08 0.16 0.89
C GLU A 87 21.76 -0.54 1.30
N LEU A 88 21.76 -1.88 1.34
CA LEU A 88 20.59 -2.62 1.80
C LEU A 88 20.27 -2.33 3.26
N ALA A 89 21.28 -2.22 4.14
CA ALA A 89 21.09 -1.87 5.54
C ALA A 89 20.41 -0.50 5.68
N HIS A 90 20.93 0.51 4.99
CA HIS A 90 20.32 1.85 4.99
C HIS A 90 18.87 1.85 4.46
N ARG A 91 18.58 1.10 3.39
CA ARG A 91 17.21 0.98 2.85
C ARG A 91 16.26 0.22 3.79
N LEU A 92 16.78 -0.71 4.58
CA LEU A 92 16.00 -1.44 5.58
C LEU A 92 15.70 -0.58 6.80
N GLU A 93 16.61 0.31 7.19
CA GLU A 93 16.37 1.29 8.26
C GLU A 93 15.30 2.32 7.86
N ALA A 94 15.34 2.80 6.63
CA ALA A 94 14.34 3.73 6.09
C ALA A 94 13.05 3.04 5.59
N ARG A 95 12.84 1.76 5.94
CA ARG A 95 11.70 1.00 5.46
C ARG A 95 10.41 1.46 6.17
N PRO A 96 9.39 1.90 5.44
CA PRO A 96 8.10 2.26 6.04
C PRO A 96 7.38 1.04 6.61
N ASP A 97 6.55 1.29 7.62
CA ASP A 97 5.75 0.25 8.24
C ASP A 97 4.65 -0.25 7.27
N VAL A 98 4.23 -1.50 7.45
CA VAL A 98 3.18 -2.09 6.62
C VAL A 98 1.87 -1.31 6.74
N GLN A 99 1.62 -0.71 7.91
CA GLN A 99 0.44 0.13 8.13
C GLN A 99 0.51 1.42 7.32
N GLU A 100 1.66 2.09 7.29
CA GLU A 100 1.87 3.28 6.45
C GLU A 100 1.68 2.96 4.97
N LEU A 101 2.16 1.79 4.52
CA LEU A 101 1.95 1.31 3.15
C LEU A 101 0.48 1.02 2.83
N ARG A 102 -0.35 0.67 3.82
CA ARG A 102 -1.81 0.52 3.64
C ARG A 102 -2.49 1.88 3.57
N ASP A 103 -2.08 2.82 4.40
CA ASP A 103 -2.63 4.17 4.42
C ASP A 103 -2.33 4.91 3.10
N LEU A 104 -1.16 4.65 2.51
CA LEU A 104 -0.79 5.10 1.17
C LEU A 104 -1.43 4.30 0.03
N ALA A 105 -2.29 3.33 0.34
CA ALA A 105 -2.95 2.44 -0.61
C ALA A 105 -1.96 1.73 -1.57
N ILE A 106 -0.76 1.39 -1.09
CA ILE A 106 0.23 0.60 -1.85
C ILE A 106 -0.06 -0.88 -1.63
N VAL A 107 -0.25 -1.28 -0.37
CA VAL A 107 -0.62 -2.65 0.00
C VAL A 107 -2.13 -2.74 0.20
N HIS A 108 -2.78 -3.51 -0.66
CA HIS A 108 -4.21 -3.76 -0.60
C HIS A 108 -4.46 -5.09 0.11
N GLY A 109 -5.19 -5.07 1.22
CA GLY A 109 -5.53 -6.27 1.99
C GLY A 109 -5.15 -6.16 3.47
N GLY A 110 -6.07 -6.57 4.33
CA GLY A 110 -5.81 -6.71 5.76
C GLY A 110 -4.96 -7.96 6.07
N ASP A 111 -4.46 -8.06 7.30
CA ASP A 111 -3.60 -9.15 7.78
C ASP A 111 -4.20 -10.58 7.69
N GLY A 112 -5.45 -10.71 7.23
CA GLY A 112 -6.16 -11.98 7.09
C GLY A 112 -6.36 -12.48 5.66
N VAL A 113 -5.90 -11.76 4.63
CA VAL A 113 -6.13 -12.17 3.23
C VAL A 113 -4.84 -12.59 2.56
N ALA A 114 -4.84 -13.79 1.97
CA ALA A 114 -3.71 -14.32 1.23
C ALA A 114 -3.33 -13.40 0.05
N PRO A 115 -2.04 -13.20 -0.25
CA PRO A 115 -1.61 -12.34 -1.36
C PRO A 115 -2.22 -12.70 -2.71
N SER A 116 -2.44 -13.99 -2.97
CA SER A 116 -3.08 -14.47 -4.21
C SER A 116 -4.55 -14.06 -4.34
N LEU A 117 -5.24 -13.77 -3.23
CA LEU A 117 -6.67 -13.45 -3.22
C LEU A 117 -6.94 -11.95 -3.18
N GLN A 118 -5.94 -11.10 -2.91
CA GLN A 118 -6.11 -9.65 -2.78
C GLN A 118 -6.79 -9.04 -4.01
N ALA A 119 -6.35 -9.39 -5.22
CA ALA A 119 -6.94 -8.91 -6.46
C ALA A 119 -8.41 -9.34 -6.62
N THR A 120 -8.74 -10.59 -6.24
CA THR A 120 -10.12 -11.10 -6.31
C THR A 120 -11.03 -10.44 -5.27
N GLN A 121 -10.51 -10.20 -4.07
CA GLN A 121 -11.21 -9.51 -2.99
C GLN A 121 -11.53 -8.08 -3.41
N GLU A 122 -10.56 -7.35 -3.96
CA GLU A 122 -10.77 -5.97 -4.40
C GLU A 122 -11.81 -5.90 -5.52
N LYS A 123 -11.74 -6.82 -6.49
CA LYS A 123 -12.75 -6.92 -7.56
C LYS A 123 -14.15 -7.16 -6.99
N LEU A 124 -14.28 -8.07 -6.03
CA LEU A 124 -15.55 -8.34 -5.35
C LEU A 124 -16.02 -7.10 -4.57
N GLN A 125 -15.14 -6.44 -3.83
CA GLN A 125 -15.47 -5.23 -3.07
C GLN A 125 -15.96 -4.11 -4.00
N ARG A 126 -15.31 -3.92 -5.15
CA ARG A 126 -15.76 -2.96 -6.18
C ARG A 126 -17.15 -3.31 -6.71
N GLN A 127 -17.42 -4.59 -6.99
CA GLN A 127 -18.75 -5.05 -7.43
C GLN A 127 -19.81 -4.81 -6.36
N LEU A 128 -19.56 -5.21 -5.11
CA LEU A 128 -20.48 -4.97 -4.00
C LEU A 128 -20.77 -3.49 -3.78
N ASN A 129 -19.75 -2.63 -3.89
CA ASN A 129 -19.94 -1.19 -3.79
C ASN A 129 -20.74 -0.65 -4.98
N SER A 130 -20.50 -1.15 -6.18
CA SER A 130 -21.29 -0.81 -7.37
C SER A 130 -22.77 -1.18 -7.17
N ASP A 131 -23.06 -2.39 -6.69
CA ASP A 131 -24.43 -2.86 -6.47
C ASP A 131 -25.13 -2.04 -5.38
N LYS A 132 -24.42 -1.73 -4.29
CA LYS A 132 -24.94 -0.85 -3.22
C LYS A 132 -25.26 0.54 -3.76
N VAL A 133 -24.32 1.16 -4.48
CA VAL A 133 -24.54 2.48 -5.09
C VAL A 133 -25.71 2.42 -6.07
N HIS A 134 -25.80 1.39 -6.89
CA HIS A 134 -26.93 1.19 -7.79
C HIS A 134 -28.27 1.09 -7.04
N GLN A 135 -28.32 0.32 -5.95
CA GLN A 135 -29.51 0.23 -5.09
C GLN A 135 -29.90 1.58 -4.47
N HIS A 136 -28.92 2.39 -4.05
CA HIS A 136 -29.19 3.73 -3.52
C HIS A 136 -29.67 4.70 -4.60
N LEU A 137 -29.15 4.57 -5.83
CA LEU A 137 -29.56 5.40 -6.96
C LEU A 137 -30.97 5.05 -7.45
N THR A 138 -31.38 3.78 -7.43
CA THR A 138 -32.76 3.38 -7.81
C THR A 138 -33.80 3.91 -6.84
N LYS A 139 -33.45 4.02 -5.54
CA LYS A 139 -34.30 4.59 -4.49
C LYS A 139 -34.04 6.08 -4.24
N ARG A 140 -33.42 6.78 -5.20
CA ARG A 140 -33.06 8.18 -5.02
C ARG A 140 -34.35 9.04 -4.98
N PRO A 141 -34.59 9.80 -3.90
CA PRO A 141 -35.74 10.68 -3.84
C PRO A 141 -35.62 11.80 -4.87
N SER A 142 -36.77 12.25 -5.36
CA SER A 142 -36.84 13.41 -6.24
C SER A 142 -36.55 14.71 -5.48
N ILE A 143 -36.20 15.77 -6.21
CA ILE A 143 -35.92 17.07 -5.61
C ILE A 143 -37.16 17.63 -4.89
N GLU A 144 -38.35 17.40 -5.44
CA GLU A 144 -39.61 17.84 -4.83
C GLU A 144 -39.89 17.09 -3.52
N GLU A 145 -39.64 15.78 -3.45
CA GLU A 145 -39.74 15.02 -2.20
C GLU A 145 -38.76 15.53 -1.14
N LEU A 146 -37.56 15.96 -1.55
CA LEU A 146 -36.60 16.57 -0.63
C LEU A 146 -37.04 17.96 -0.14
N ARG A 147 -37.82 18.71 -0.92
CA ARG A 147 -38.44 19.97 -0.49
C ARG A 147 -39.58 19.75 0.49
N THR A 148 -40.45 18.78 0.20
CA THR A 148 -41.60 18.48 1.09
C THR A 148 -41.14 17.92 2.43
N THR A 149 -40.06 17.15 2.45
CA THR A 149 -39.43 16.65 3.68
C THR A 149 -38.59 17.71 4.42
N GLY A 150 -38.46 18.92 3.86
CA GLY A 150 -37.71 20.03 4.47
C GLY A 150 -36.19 19.85 4.48
N VAL A 151 -35.66 18.92 3.70
CA VAL A 151 -34.22 18.69 3.53
C VAL A 151 -33.61 19.73 2.59
N LEU A 152 -34.31 20.05 1.50
CA LEU A 152 -33.98 21.16 0.60
C LEU A 152 -34.93 22.33 0.83
N ASP A 153 -34.39 23.54 0.81
CA ASP A 153 -35.22 24.75 0.84
C ASP A 153 -36.02 24.87 -0.48
N ALA A 154 -37.23 25.41 -0.39
CA ALA A 154 -38.18 25.48 -1.51
C ALA A 154 -37.70 26.37 -2.67
N SER A 155 -36.71 27.23 -2.44
CA SER A 155 -36.24 28.23 -3.38
C SER A 155 -35.29 27.64 -4.42
N ALA A 156 -35.85 27.00 -5.46
CA ALA A 156 -35.12 26.48 -6.62
C ALA A 156 -34.29 27.54 -7.38
N GLU A 157 -34.66 28.80 -7.23
CA GLU A 157 -34.11 29.94 -8.00
C GLU A 157 -32.75 30.41 -7.50
N LEU A 158 -32.37 30.09 -6.26
CA LEU A 158 -31.12 30.55 -5.68
C LEU A 158 -30.00 29.53 -5.89
N ALA A 159 -28.80 30.04 -6.18
CA ALA A 159 -27.60 29.22 -6.21
C ALA A 159 -27.33 28.56 -4.84
N PRO A 160 -26.79 27.32 -4.78
CA PRO A 160 -26.54 26.62 -3.51
C PRO A 160 -25.67 27.38 -2.50
N SER A 161 -24.81 28.27 -2.98
CA SER A 161 -23.97 29.13 -2.12
C SER A 161 -24.75 30.24 -1.39
N LEU A 162 -25.90 30.66 -1.93
CA LEU A 162 -26.69 31.78 -1.41
C LEU A 162 -27.87 31.34 -0.53
N THR A 163 -28.21 30.04 -0.53
CA THR A 163 -29.36 29.50 0.21
C THR A 163 -29.27 29.80 1.71
N ALA A 164 -28.09 29.57 2.32
CA ALA A 164 -27.87 29.83 3.74
C ALA A 164 -28.03 31.32 4.10
N THR A 165 -27.49 32.22 3.27
CA THR A 165 -27.62 33.67 3.47
C THR A 165 -29.05 34.15 3.27
N ALA A 166 -29.74 33.63 2.25
CA ALA A 166 -31.12 33.96 1.95
C ALA A 166 -32.05 33.52 3.10
N LYS A 167 -31.91 32.28 3.59
CA LYS A 167 -32.70 31.77 4.71
C LYS A 167 -32.43 32.53 6.01
N LYS A 168 -31.18 32.94 6.24
CA LYS A 168 -30.84 33.80 7.39
C LYS A 168 -31.53 35.15 7.27
N LEU A 169 -31.51 35.76 6.10
CA LEU A 169 -32.16 37.04 5.85
C LEU A 169 -33.68 36.92 5.99
N GLU A 170 -34.30 35.89 5.39
CA GLU A 170 -35.72 35.58 5.52
C GLU A 170 -36.13 35.45 7.00
N ARG A 171 -35.38 34.70 7.79
CA ARG A 171 -35.63 34.56 9.24
C ARG A 171 -35.59 35.92 9.95
N ASN A 172 -34.63 36.78 9.63
CA ASN A 172 -34.54 38.12 10.24
C ASN A 172 -35.72 39.01 9.82
N LEU A 173 -36.13 38.96 8.56
CA LEU A 173 -37.29 39.71 8.08
C LEU A 173 -38.58 39.26 8.76
N VAL A 174 -38.82 37.94 8.83
CA VAL A 174 -39.97 37.36 9.52
C VAL A 174 -39.94 37.70 11.01
N GLN A 175 -38.77 37.62 11.64
CA GLN A 175 -38.61 37.98 13.06
C GLN A 175 -38.96 39.45 13.32
N ASN A 176 -38.46 40.37 12.50
CA ASN A 176 -38.77 41.79 12.62
C ASN A 176 -40.27 42.06 12.39
N GLN A 177 -40.86 41.39 11.40
CA GLN A 177 -42.30 41.52 11.11
C GLN A 177 -43.14 41.00 12.27
N VAL A 178 -42.82 39.82 12.81
CA VAL A 178 -43.51 39.25 13.97
C VAL A 178 -43.33 40.14 15.20
N SER A 179 -42.15 40.73 15.43
CA SER A 179 -41.92 41.67 16.53
C SER A 179 -42.90 42.84 16.48
N HIS A 180 -43.02 43.50 15.33
CA HIS A 180 -43.95 44.63 15.17
C HIS A 180 -45.42 44.21 15.36
N LEU A 181 -45.82 43.04 14.86
CA LEU A 181 -47.19 42.53 15.05
C LEU A 181 -47.50 42.21 16.52
N LEU A 182 -46.49 41.82 17.29
CA LEU A 182 -46.62 41.56 18.72
C LEU A 182 -46.60 42.85 19.55
N GLU A 183 -45.92 43.90 19.09
CA GLU A 183 -45.95 45.23 19.71
C GLU A 183 -47.35 45.87 19.64
N SER A 184 -48.04 45.72 18.49
CA SER A 184 -49.42 46.18 18.31
C SER A 184 -50.47 45.14 18.73
N ARG A 185 -50.11 44.18 19.59
CA ARG A 185 -51.02 43.12 20.00
C ARG A 185 -52.12 43.71 20.92
N PRO A 186 -53.41 43.50 20.60
CA PRO A 186 -54.49 44.00 21.44
C PRO A 186 -54.46 43.34 22.82
N GLU A 187 -54.76 44.13 23.84
CA GLU A 187 -54.84 43.67 25.22
C GLU A 187 -56.04 42.74 25.41
N LYS A 188 -55.99 41.93 26.47
CA LYS A 188 -57.04 40.92 26.74
C LYS A 188 -58.44 41.56 26.85
N ASP A 189 -58.52 42.73 27.47
CA ASP A 189 -59.80 43.41 27.70
C ASP A 189 -60.40 43.95 26.40
N GLU A 190 -59.56 44.38 25.45
CA GLU A 190 -60.00 44.78 24.11
C GLU A 190 -60.61 43.58 23.36
N LEU A 191 -60.01 42.40 23.47
CA LEU A 191 -60.53 41.16 22.88
C LEU A 191 -61.87 40.72 23.50
N VAL A 192 -62.08 40.99 24.80
CA VAL A 192 -63.38 40.78 25.48
C VAL A 192 -64.42 41.77 24.93
N SER A 193 -64.04 43.04 24.75
CA SER A 193 -64.93 44.07 24.18
C SER A 193 -65.36 43.75 22.74
N HIS A 194 -64.47 43.15 21.95
CA HIS A 194 -64.76 42.68 20.61
C HIS A 194 -65.52 41.33 20.58
N ASN A 195 -65.97 40.81 21.72
CA ASN A 195 -66.65 39.51 21.86
C ASN A 195 -65.86 38.31 21.30
N ILE A 196 -64.54 38.42 21.23
CA ILE A 196 -63.67 37.32 20.78
C ILE A 196 -63.32 36.41 21.96
N LEU A 197 -63.12 37.00 23.15
CA LEU A 197 -62.92 36.26 24.39
C LEU A 197 -64.14 36.41 25.30
N GLU A 198 -64.59 35.32 25.91
CA GLU A 198 -65.57 35.41 26.99
C GLU A 198 -64.87 36.02 28.23
N GLY A 199 -65.35 37.19 28.65
CA GLY A 199 -64.98 37.77 29.94
C GLY A 199 -65.35 36.77 31.03
N ARG A 200 -64.37 36.35 31.84
CA ARG A 200 -64.52 35.31 32.86
C ARG A 200 -65.78 35.54 33.70
N ARG A 201 -66.87 34.85 33.38
CA ARG A 201 -68.01 34.61 34.29
C ARG A 201 -67.62 33.43 35.16
N GLY A 202 -66.92 33.71 36.25
CA GLY A 202 -66.46 32.69 37.18
C GLY A 202 -65.88 33.33 38.44
N THR A 203 -66.76 33.51 39.42
CA THR A 203 -66.50 33.80 40.83
C THR A 203 -65.31 32.99 41.36
N CYS A 204 -64.20 33.64 41.66
CA CYS A 204 -63.36 33.20 42.77
C CYS A 204 -64.04 33.79 44.01
N ALA A 205 -64.74 32.94 44.74
CA ALA A 205 -65.30 33.30 46.03
C ALA A 205 -64.19 33.84 46.93
N ASP A 206 -64.42 35.02 47.49
CA ASP A 206 -63.88 35.40 48.79
C ASP A 206 -64.26 34.28 49.77
N VAL A 207 -63.27 33.52 50.24
CA VAL A 207 -63.41 32.72 51.45
C VAL A 207 -62.93 33.62 52.58
N GLU A 208 -63.87 34.36 53.17
CA GLU A 208 -63.78 34.79 54.55
C GLU A 208 -64.09 33.59 55.44
N GLU A 209 -63.08 33.05 56.12
CA GLU A 209 -63.06 32.75 57.57
C GLU A 209 -61.61 32.60 58.05
#